data_AF-A0A4Q2YT67-F1
#
_entry.id   AF-A0A4Q2YT67-F1
#
_cell.length_a   1.000
_cell.length_b   1.000
_cell.length_c   1.000
_cell.angle_alpha   90.00
_cell.angle_beta   90.00
_cell.angle_gamma   90.00
#
_symmetry.space_group_name_H-M   'P 1'
#
loop_
_entity.id
_entity.type
_entity.pdbx_description
1 polymer ?
#
loop_
_entity_poly.entity_id
_entity_poly.type
_entity_poly.pdbx_seq_one_letter_code
_entity_poly.pdbx_strand_id
1 'polypeptide(L)'
;MKPTTGHRRQSGFTLIEMVVAMVLLGIIAGLVARTASSSLTLANNIVQTQNEEMLHQAFLELLARRFSALPPDTRFDLKVQDSGSHYLSDITLQNVPMGFTWGGQTRIAKAIQISTVKKRSGYLDIVLKYYENEILEGAESSFGSTATSKEPFAEIVLLTDVAYFEWRALDGRSMEWQYDWDLQGRLPLQLELVMAIGAKGEEIRQVFWIPPKRATTNG
;
A
#
# COMPACT_ATOMS: atom_id res chain seq x y z
N MET A 1 83.51 33.47 13.92
CA MET A 1 82.07 33.18 13.80
C MET A 1 81.87 32.23 12.62
N LYS A 2 81.30 31.05 12.83
CA LYS A 2 81.21 29.96 11.83
C LYS A 2 79.74 29.74 11.47
N PRO A 3 79.31 29.78 10.21
CA PRO A 3 78.01 29.26 9.83
C PRO A 3 78.11 27.75 9.60
N THR A 4 77.24 26.97 10.25
CA THR A 4 77.02 25.55 9.96
C THR A 4 75.98 25.43 8.85
N THR A 5 76.42 25.07 7.65
CA THR A 5 75.52 24.67 6.56
C THR A 5 75.21 23.18 6.69
N GLY A 6 73.98 22.87 7.14
CA GLY A 6 73.46 21.51 7.18
C GLY A 6 73.24 20.97 5.76
N HIS A 7 73.94 19.91 5.40
CA HIS A 7 73.61 19.10 4.22
C HIS A 7 72.47 18.15 4.58
N ARG A 8 71.25 18.43 4.12
CA ARG A 8 70.19 17.41 4.08
C ARG A 8 70.26 16.71 2.72
N ARG A 9 70.64 15.44 2.78
CA ARG A 9 70.77 14.52 1.64
C ARG A 9 69.45 14.44 0.88
N GLN A 10 69.51 14.68 -0.42
CA GLN A 10 68.48 14.22 -1.35
C GLN A 10 68.63 12.69 -1.46
N SER A 11 67.70 11.92 -0.89
CA SER A 11 67.63 10.48 -1.13
C SER A 11 66.88 10.24 -2.43
N GLY A 12 67.58 9.74 -3.44
CA GLY A 12 66.93 9.18 -4.64
C GLY A 12 66.16 7.91 -4.26
N PHE A 13 64.96 7.76 -4.81
CA PHE A 13 64.14 6.57 -4.61
C PHE A 13 64.84 5.33 -5.18
N THR A 14 64.83 4.23 -4.42
CA THR A 14 65.40 2.97 -4.89
C THR A 14 64.43 2.28 -5.85
N LEU A 15 64.94 1.57 -6.87
CA LEU A 15 64.11 0.83 -7.84
C LEU A 15 63.16 -0.16 -7.17
N ILE A 16 63.58 -0.77 -6.06
CA ILE A 16 62.77 -1.74 -5.32
C ILE A 16 61.57 -1.08 -4.63
N GLU A 17 61.71 0.15 -4.16
CA GLU A 17 60.62 0.91 -3.53
C GLU A 17 59.53 1.27 -4.55
N MET A 18 59.92 1.57 -5.78
CA MET A 18 59.00 1.85 -6.88
C MET A 18 58.19 0.60 -7.26
N VAL A 19 58.83 -0.57 -7.34
CA VAL A 19 58.17 -1.85 -7.60
C VAL A 19 57.20 -2.22 -6.47
N VAL A 20 57.63 -2.07 -5.20
CA VAL A 20 56.77 -2.34 -4.04
C VAL A 20 55.55 -1.40 -4.02
N ALA A 21 55.74 -0.12 -4.34
CA ALA A 21 54.64 0.84 -4.44
C ALA A 21 53.62 0.46 -5.53
N MET A 22 54.09 0.00 -6.70
CA MET A 22 53.20 -0.43 -7.79
C MET A 22 52.41 -1.70 -7.44
N VAL A 23 53.04 -2.66 -6.75
CA VAL A 23 52.35 -3.88 -6.27
C VAL A 23 51.29 -3.53 -5.22
N LEU A 24 51.62 -2.66 -4.27
CA LEU A 24 50.67 -2.19 -3.27
C LEU A 24 49.50 -1.41 -3.90
N LEU A 25 49.76 -0.57 -4.90
CA LEU A 25 48.73 0.13 -5.66
C LEU A 25 47.79 -0.85 -6.39
N GLY A 26 48.32 -1.92 -6.98
CA GLY A 26 47.51 -2.95 -7.62
C GLY A 26 46.61 -3.71 -6.65
N ILE A 27 47.13 -4.04 -5.46
CA ILE A 27 46.35 -4.69 -4.39
C ILE A 27 45.23 -3.76 -3.89
N ILE A 28 45.55 -2.49 -3.64
CA ILE A 28 44.57 -1.49 -3.20
C ILE A 28 43.49 -1.27 -4.26
N ALA A 29 43.87 -1.13 -5.54
CA ALA A 29 42.93 -0.97 -6.64
C ALA A 29 42.01 -2.19 -6.80
N GLY A 30 42.54 -3.41 -6.64
CA GLY A 30 41.75 -4.65 -6.66
C GLY A 30 40.78 -4.77 -5.49
N LEU A 31 41.16 -4.33 -4.29
CA LEU A 31 40.30 -4.29 -3.11
C LEU A 31 39.15 -3.27 -3.28
N VAL A 32 39.44 -2.08 -3.82
CA VAL A 32 38.45 -1.03 -4.09
C VAL A 32 37.46 -1.46 -5.19
N ALA A 33 37.94 -2.11 -6.24
CA ALA A 33 37.06 -2.63 -7.30
C ALA A 33 36.10 -3.72 -6.79
N ARG A 34 36.54 -4.55 -5.82
CA ARG A 34 35.71 -5.57 -5.17
C ARG A 34 34.65 -4.98 -4.24
N THR A 35 34.97 -3.93 -3.48
CA THR A 35 33.97 -3.26 -2.62
C THR A 35 32.97 -2.45 -3.44
N ALA A 36 33.42 -1.73 -4.47
CA ALA A 36 32.55 -0.95 -5.35
C ALA A 36 31.50 -1.80 -6.07
N SER A 37 31.87 -3.00 -6.52
CA SER A 37 30.94 -3.93 -7.16
C SER A 37 29.93 -4.52 -6.16
N SER A 38 30.36 -4.86 -4.93
CA SER A 38 29.46 -5.38 -3.88
C SER A 38 28.41 -4.35 -3.41
N SER A 39 28.80 -3.08 -3.27
CA SER A 39 27.89 -1.99 -2.87
C SER A 39 26.86 -1.66 -3.95
N LEU A 40 27.22 -1.77 -5.22
CA LEU A 40 26.31 -1.46 -6.34
C LEU A 40 25.25 -2.55 -6.54
N THR A 41 25.61 -3.83 -6.37
CA THR A 41 24.65 -4.95 -6.42
C THR A 41 23.73 -5.01 -5.20
N LEU A 42 24.16 -4.49 -4.05
CA LEU A 42 23.33 -4.42 -2.85
C LEU A 42 22.35 -3.23 -2.92
N ALA A 43 22.79 -2.06 -3.41
CA ALA A 43 21.92 -0.89 -3.59
C ALA A 43 20.77 -1.14 -4.58
N ASN A 44 21.01 -1.83 -5.70
CA ASN A 44 19.97 -2.07 -6.70
C ASN A 44 18.89 -3.06 -6.24
N ASN A 45 19.24 -4.07 -5.45
CA ASN A 45 18.26 -5.02 -4.87
C ASN A 45 17.52 -4.43 -3.65
N ILE A 46 18.15 -3.51 -2.91
CA ILE A 46 17.56 -2.81 -1.78
C ILE A 46 16.47 -1.83 -2.22
N VAL A 47 16.63 -1.14 -3.36
CA VAL A 47 15.63 -0.16 -3.82
C VAL A 47 14.32 -0.82 -4.24
N GLN A 48 14.35 -2.01 -4.85
CA GLN A 48 13.13 -2.64 -5.38
C GLN A 48 12.31 -3.36 -4.29
N THR A 49 12.98 -4.11 -3.41
CA THR A 49 12.31 -4.78 -2.28
C THR A 49 11.82 -3.81 -1.20
N GLN A 50 12.57 -2.72 -0.93
CA GLN A 50 12.07 -1.66 -0.04
C GLN A 50 10.88 -0.90 -0.65
N ASN A 51 10.82 -0.77 -1.98
CA ASN A 51 9.72 -0.07 -2.63
C ASN A 51 8.39 -0.87 -2.55
N GLU A 52 8.44 -2.19 -2.71
CA GLU A 52 7.25 -3.06 -2.55
C GLU A 52 6.72 -3.03 -1.11
N GLU A 53 7.60 -3.16 -0.12
CA GLU A 53 7.22 -3.10 1.30
C GLU A 53 6.66 -1.70 1.68
N MET A 54 7.25 -0.64 1.13
CA MET A 54 6.77 0.74 1.30
C MET A 54 5.37 0.93 0.69
N LEU A 55 5.07 0.31 -0.47
CA LEU A 55 3.73 0.37 -1.08
C LEU A 55 2.68 -0.34 -0.22
N HIS A 56 3.02 -1.48 0.37
CA HIS A 56 2.10 -2.21 1.28
C HIS A 56 1.79 -1.38 2.52
N GLN A 57 2.84 -0.80 3.13
CA GLN A 57 2.68 0.08 4.29
C GLN A 57 1.86 1.32 3.95
N ALA A 58 2.12 1.98 2.82
CA ALA A 58 1.37 3.14 2.36
C ALA A 58 -0.11 2.80 2.10
N PHE A 59 -0.39 1.61 1.56
CA PHE A 59 -1.76 1.12 1.38
C PHE A 59 -2.48 0.93 2.72
N LEU A 60 -1.85 0.26 3.69
CA LEU A 60 -2.44 0.05 5.02
C LEU A 60 -2.64 1.38 5.77
N GLU A 61 -1.69 2.31 5.67
CA GLU A 61 -1.81 3.65 6.26
C GLU A 61 -2.96 4.44 5.62
N LEU A 62 -3.10 4.37 4.29
CA LEU A 62 -4.22 4.97 3.57
C LEU A 62 -5.54 4.42 4.10
N LEU A 63 -5.68 3.11 4.23
CA LEU A 63 -6.89 2.48 4.77
C LEU A 63 -7.17 2.93 6.21
N ALA A 64 -6.17 2.90 7.09
CA ALA A 64 -6.31 3.33 8.48
C ALA A 64 -6.79 4.78 8.59
N ARG A 65 -6.18 5.68 7.81
CA ARG A 65 -6.59 7.09 7.76
C ARG A 65 -8.00 7.26 7.21
N ARG A 66 -8.41 6.48 6.21
CA ARG A 66 -9.75 6.57 5.63
C ARG A 66 -10.82 6.05 6.57
N PHE A 67 -10.61 4.89 7.18
CA PHE A 67 -11.56 4.28 8.11
C PHE A 67 -11.73 5.10 9.39
N SER A 68 -10.64 5.67 9.92
CA SER A 68 -10.70 6.56 11.09
C SER A 68 -11.38 7.90 10.83
N ALA A 69 -11.46 8.32 9.56
CA ALA A 69 -12.07 9.59 9.15
C ALA A 69 -13.45 9.42 8.51
N LEU A 70 -14.09 8.26 8.66
CA LEU A 70 -15.41 8.03 8.09
C LEU A 70 -16.46 8.97 8.70
N PRO A 71 -17.26 9.65 7.87
CA PRO A 71 -18.41 10.42 8.32
C PRO A 71 -19.40 9.56 9.12
N PRO A 72 -20.11 10.12 10.13
CA PRO A 72 -21.10 9.37 10.92
C PRO A 72 -22.29 8.83 10.11
N ASP A 73 -22.60 9.44 8.97
CA ASP A 73 -23.66 9.06 8.04
C ASP A 73 -23.19 8.12 6.93
N THR A 74 -21.96 7.62 7.03
CA THR A 74 -21.40 6.61 6.11
C THR A 74 -22.31 5.38 6.07
N ARG A 75 -22.64 4.94 4.86
CA ARG A 75 -23.22 3.62 4.62
C ARG A 75 -22.10 2.66 4.27
N PHE A 76 -22.06 1.52 4.96
CA PHE A 76 -21.03 0.49 4.82
C PHE A 76 -21.69 -0.83 4.44
N ASP A 77 -21.12 -1.51 3.45
CA ASP A 77 -21.49 -2.86 3.04
C ASP A 77 -20.20 -3.67 2.83
N LEU A 78 -20.15 -4.88 3.36
CA LEU A 78 -19.10 -5.86 3.08
C LEU A 78 -19.77 -7.10 2.51
N LYS A 79 -19.41 -7.43 1.27
CA LYS A 79 -19.84 -8.66 0.61
C LYS A 79 -18.65 -9.55 0.38
N VAL A 80 -18.76 -10.80 0.81
CA VAL A 80 -17.76 -11.83 0.55
C VAL A 80 -18.40 -12.94 -0.27
N GLN A 81 -17.72 -13.34 -1.35
CA GLN A 81 -18.13 -14.40 -2.25
C GLN A 81 -17.04 -15.46 -2.33
N ASP A 82 -17.42 -16.72 -2.17
CA ASP A 82 -16.53 -17.84 -2.43
C ASP A 82 -16.35 -18.05 -3.95
N SER A 83 -15.11 -17.94 -4.44
CA SER A 83 -14.73 -18.20 -5.84
C SER A 83 -14.06 -19.58 -6.01
N GLY A 84 -14.18 -20.45 -5.03
CA GLY A 84 -13.67 -21.83 -4.98
C GLY A 84 -12.19 -21.94 -4.62
N SER A 85 -11.33 -21.02 -5.10
CA SER A 85 -9.90 -21.00 -4.77
C SER A 85 -9.52 -19.91 -3.76
N HIS A 86 -10.24 -18.79 -3.79
CA HIS A 86 -10.04 -17.63 -2.93
C HIS A 86 -11.40 -16.99 -2.65
N TYR A 87 -11.53 -16.34 -1.50
CA TYR A 87 -12.65 -15.44 -1.24
C TYR A 87 -12.44 -14.13 -2.00
N LEU A 88 -13.49 -13.67 -2.66
CA LEU A 88 -13.56 -12.34 -3.23
C LEU A 88 -14.36 -11.47 -2.29
N SER A 89 -13.91 -10.24 -2.09
CA SER A 89 -14.53 -9.29 -1.18
C SER A 89 -14.76 -7.95 -1.85
N ASP A 90 -15.91 -7.35 -1.57
CA ASP A 90 -16.25 -5.99 -1.92
C ASP A 90 -16.61 -5.21 -0.65
N ILE A 91 -15.78 -4.24 -0.27
CA ILE A 91 -16.15 -3.21 0.72
C ILE A 91 -16.69 -2.02 -0.04
N THR A 92 -17.95 -1.65 0.24
CA THR A 92 -18.59 -0.48 -0.37
C THR A 92 -18.87 0.58 0.68
N LEU A 93 -18.47 1.80 0.38
CA LEU A 93 -18.70 2.98 1.22
C LEU A 93 -19.51 4.01 0.44
N GLN A 94 -20.54 4.56 1.07
CA GLN A 94 -21.30 5.71 0.54
C GLN A 94 -21.41 6.81 1.58
N ASN A 95 -21.78 8.01 1.12
CA ASN A 95 -21.76 9.23 1.93
C ASN A 95 -20.35 9.57 2.45
N VAL A 96 -19.33 9.15 1.70
CA VAL A 96 -17.93 9.50 1.97
C VAL A 96 -17.50 10.52 0.91
N PRO A 97 -17.38 11.82 1.25
CA PRO A 97 -17.03 12.84 0.28
C PRO A 97 -15.59 12.63 -0.19
N MET A 98 -15.44 12.06 -1.39
CA MET A 98 -14.14 11.83 -2.02
C MET A 98 -14.08 12.59 -3.35
N GLY A 99 -13.35 13.69 -3.34
CA GLY A 99 -12.93 14.38 -4.55
C GLY A 99 -11.86 13.58 -5.27
N PHE A 100 -12.03 13.40 -6.57
CA PHE A 100 -11.08 12.73 -7.45
C PHE A 100 -10.88 13.55 -8.71
N THR A 101 -9.62 13.81 -9.06
CA THR A 101 -9.28 14.49 -10.31
C THR A 101 -8.91 13.46 -11.35
N TRP A 102 -9.76 13.29 -12.37
CA TRP A 102 -9.54 12.39 -13.49
C TRP A 102 -9.50 13.16 -14.79
N GLY A 103 -8.46 12.99 -15.60
CA GLY A 103 -8.36 13.65 -16.91
C GLY A 103 -8.46 15.19 -16.85
N GLY A 104 -8.04 15.81 -15.75
CA GLY A 104 -8.11 17.27 -15.55
C GLY A 104 -9.46 17.80 -15.05
N GLN A 105 -10.46 16.94 -14.83
CA GLN A 105 -11.74 17.31 -14.23
C GLN A 105 -11.85 16.77 -12.80
N THR A 106 -12.20 17.65 -11.86
CA THR A 106 -12.55 17.25 -10.49
C THR A 106 -13.98 16.69 -10.49
N ARG A 107 -14.12 15.44 -10.08
CA ARG A 107 -15.41 14.77 -9.83
C ARG A 107 -15.52 14.39 -8.37
N ILE A 108 -16.74 14.29 -7.87
CA ILE A 108 -17.02 13.82 -6.51
C ILE A 108 -17.72 12.48 -6.64
N ALA A 109 -17.14 11.43 -6.09
CA ALA A 109 -17.79 10.12 -6.06
C ALA A 109 -18.86 10.10 -4.97
N LYS A 110 -20.03 9.54 -5.28
CA LYS A 110 -21.09 9.28 -4.29
C LYS A 110 -20.89 7.96 -3.56
N ALA A 111 -20.22 7.01 -4.21
CA ALA A 111 -19.82 5.75 -3.61
C ALA A 111 -18.43 5.34 -4.08
N ILE A 112 -17.73 4.62 -3.22
CA ILE A 112 -16.46 3.97 -3.52
C ILE A 112 -16.52 2.50 -3.12
N GLN A 113 -15.76 1.68 -3.83
CA GLN A 113 -15.68 0.26 -3.54
C GLN A 113 -14.24 -0.22 -3.63
N ILE A 114 -13.78 -0.94 -2.61
CA ILE A 114 -12.54 -1.70 -2.66
C ILE A 114 -12.95 -3.14 -3.02
N SER A 115 -12.50 -3.60 -4.18
CA SER A 115 -12.95 -4.84 -4.80
C SER A 115 -11.77 -5.73 -5.16
N THR A 116 -11.90 -7.02 -4.90
CA THR A 116 -10.93 -8.04 -5.33
C THR A 116 -11.27 -8.54 -6.73
N VAL A 117 -10.34 -8.45 -7.68
CA VAL A 117 -10.51 -8.92 -9.05
C VAL A 117 -9.61 -10.12 -9.30
N LYS A 118 -10.20 -11.27 -9.64
CA LYS A 118 -9.47 -12.51 -9.95
C LYS A 118 -8.77 -12.41 -11.31
N LYS A 119 -7.47 -12.68 -11.34
CA LYS A 119 -6.69 -12.79 -12.58
C LYS A 119 -6.70 -14.21 -13.13
N ARG A 120 -6.37 -14.34 -14.42
CA ARG A 120 -6.15 -15.65 -15.06
C ARG A 120 -5.04 -16.48 -14.42
N SER A 121 -4.07 -15.83 -13.78
CA SER A 121 -2.96 -16.48 -13.06
C SER A 121 -3.37 -17.14 -11.74
N GLY A 122 -4.58 -16.85 -11.23
CA GLY A 122 -5.04 -17.30 -9.91
C GLY A 122 -4.88 -16.24 -8.81
N TYR A 123 -3.95 -15.30 -8.97
CA TYR A 123 -3.79 -14.15 -8.07
C TYR A 123 -4.94 -13.13 -8.21
N LEU A 124 -5.00 -12.20 -7.26
CA LEU A 124 -5.97 -11.12 -7.18
C LEU A 124 -5.30 -9.77 -7.45
N ASP A 125 -6.01 -8.87 -8.12
CA ASP A 125 -5.74 -7.44 -8.11
C ASP A 125 -6.74 -6.76 -7.16
N ILE A 126 -6.27 -5.80 -6.36
CA ILE A 126 -7.11 -5.01 -5.45
C ILE A 126 -7.41 -3.68 -6.12
N VAL A 127 -8.69 -3.43 -6.40
CA VAL A 127 -9.13 -2.31 -7.22
C VAL A 127 -10.02 -1.38 -6.42
N LEU A 128 -9.69 -0.09 -6.43
CA LEU A 128 -10.55 0.98 -5.94
C LEU A 128 -11.40 1.52 -7.09
N LYS A 129 -12.71 1.39 -6.94
CA LYS A 129 -13.72 1.79 -7.91
C LYS A 129 -14.47 3.02 -7.42
N TYR A 130 -14.70 3.98 -8.30
CA TYR A 130 -15.43 5.21 -8.02
C TYR A 130 -16.74 5.25 -8.79
N TYR A 131 -17.82 5.57 -8.09
CA TYR A 131 -19.17 5.62 -8.65
C TYR A 131 -19.77 7.01 -8.55
N GLU A 132 -20.43 7.43 -9.63
CA GLU A 132 -21.09 8.74 -9.71
C GLU A 132 -22.44 8.72 -8.96
N ASN A 133 -23.00 7.53 -8.78
CA ASN A 133 -24.27 7.31 -8.12
C ASN A 133 -24.13 6.46 -6.86
N GLU A 134 -25.17 6.47 -6.05
CA GLU A 134 -25.31 5.51 -4.97
C GLU A 134 -25.58 4.10 -5.54
N ILE A 135 -24.92 3.09 -4.98
CA ILE A 135 -24.96 1.70 -5.45
C ILE A 135 -25.46 0.69 -4.40
N LEU A 136 -25.61 1.09 -3.13
CA LEU A 136 -26.24 0.23 -2.11
C LEU A 136 -27.76 0.33 -2.16
N GLU A 137 -28.43 -0.78 -1.85
CA GLU A 137 -29.89 -0.89 -1.85
C GLU A 137 -30.53 0.02 -0.81
N GLY A 138 -31.69 0.61 -1.10
CA GLY A 138 -32.34 1.61 -0.23
C GLY A 138 -31.74 3.01 -0.31
N ALA A 139 -30.79 3.25 -1.24
CA ALA A 139 -30.50 4.60 -1.73
C ALA A 139 -31.79 5.19 -2.33
N GLU A 140 -32.12 6.45 -2.01
CA GLU A 140 -33.34 7.07 -2.55
C GLU A 140 -33.28 7.07 -4.07
N SER A 141 -34.11 6.22 -4.69
CA SER A 141 -34.28 6.16 -6.13
C SER A 141 -34.83 7.50 -6.58
N SER A 142 -33.95 8.40 -7.00
CA SER A 142 -34.33 9.70 -7.53
C SER A 142 -35.16 9.42 -8.79
N PHE A 143 -36.43 9.84 -8.75
CA PHE A 143 -37.41 9.66 -9.81
C PHE A 143 -36.82 10.15 -11.15
N GLY A 144 -36.48 9.23 -12.05
CA GLY A 144 -35.88 9.54 -13.36
C GLY A 144 -34.56 8.82 -13.69
N SER A 145 -33.95 8.06 -12.77
CA SER A 145 -32.74 7.28 -13.09
C SER A 145 -33.10 5.98 -13.84
N THR A 146 -33.23 6.05 -15.17
CA THR A 146 -33.09 4.87 -16.04
C THR A 146 -31.78 4.17 -15.69
N ALA A 147 -31.89 2.99 -15.06
CA ALA A 147 -30.79 2.10 -14.69
C ALA A 147 -29.53 2.85 -14.22
N THR A 148 -29.49 3.25 -12.94
CA THR A 148 -28.27 3.71 -12.26
C THR A 148 -27.10 2.87 -12.75
N SER A 149 -26.17 3.43 -13.54
CA SER A 149 -25.06 2.63 -14.04
C SER A 149 -24.31 2.13 -12.82
N LYS A 150 -24.39 0.83 -12.56
CA LYS A 150 -23.58 0.14 -11.55
C LYS A 150 -22.13 -0.02 -12.02
N GLU A 151 -21.77 0.68 -13.09
CA GLU A 151 -20.43 0.71 -13.62
C GLU A 151 -19.69 1.88 -12.96
N PRO A 152 -18.45 1.65 -12.50
CA PRO A 152 -17.61 2.72 -12.00
C PRO A 152 -17.18 3.63 -13.15
N PHE A 153 -17.09 4.93 -12.88
CA PHE A 153 -16.57 5.88 -13.87
C PHE A 153 -15.03 5.99 -13.85
N ALA A 154 -14.40 5.48 -12.77
CA ALA A 154 -12.96 5.39 -12.64
C ALA A 154 -12.58 4.18 -11.78
N GLU A 155 -11.47 3.54 -12.14
CA GLU A 155 -10.89 2.41 -11.43
C GLU A 155 -9.39 2.63 -11.25
N ILE A 156 -8.87 2.31 -10.07
CA ILE A 156 -7.45 2.38 -9.73
C ILE A 156 -7.03 1.05 -9.14
N VAL A 157 -6.04 0.41 -9.75
CA VAL A 157 -5.41 -0.78 -9.17
C VAL A 157 -4.49 -0.33 -8.04
N LEU A 158 -4.79 -0.74 -6.81
CA LEU A 158 -4.03 -0.40 -5.61
C LEU A 158 -2.90 -1.40 -5.35
N LEU A 159 -3.18 -2.70 -5.55
CA LEU A 159 -2.25 -3.79 -5.36
C LEU A 159 -2.44 -4.83 -6.46
N THR A 160 -1.34 -5.48 -6.86
CA THR A 160 -1.35 -6.55 -7.86
C THR A 160 -0.72 -7.82 -7.31
N ASP A 161 -1.08 -8.95 -7.92
CA ASP A 161 -0.50 -10.26 -7.63
C ASP A 161 -0.64 -10.68 -6.15
N VAL A 162 -1.81 -10.35 -5.57
CA VAL A 162 -2.18 -10.70 -4.20
C VAL A 162 -2.67 -12.16 -4.16
N ALA A 163 -2.16 -12.97 -3.24
CA ALA A 163 -2.51 -14.39 -3.11
C ALA A 163 -3.90 -14.58 -2.48
N TYR A 164 -4.21 -13.83 -1.42
CA TYR A 164 -5.55 -13.74 -0.83
C TYR A 164 -5.71 -12.37 -0.15
N PHE A 165 -6.96 -11.93 -0.02
CA PHE A 165 -7.33 -10.63 0.54
C PHE A 165 -8.72 -10.73 1.16
N GLU A 166 -8.76 -10.90 2.48
CA GLU A 166 -9.97 -11.29 3.21
C GLU A 166 -10.29 -10.29 4.31
N TRP A 167 -11.58 -9.99 4.44
CA TRP A 167 -12.08 -9.06 5.45
C TRP A 167 -12.96 -9.77 6.47
N ARG A 168 -12.88 -9.29 7.71
CA ARG A 168 -13.87 -9.57 8.74
C ARG A 168 -14.29 -8.28 9.41
N ALA A 169 -15.57 -8.19 9.75
CA ALA A 169 -16.16 -7.04 10.42
C ALA A 169 -16.58 -7.43 11.85
N LEU A 170 -16.16 -6.64 12.85
CA LEU A 170 -16.56 -6.85 14.24
C LEU A 170 -17.85 -6.09 14.53
N ASP A 171 -18.91 -6.78 14.92
CA ASP A 171 -20.11 -6.12 15.42
C ASP A 171 -19.87 -5.62 16.86
N GLY A 172 -19.91 -4.30 17.07
CA GLY A 172 -19.75 -3.70 18.40
C GLY A 172 -20.87 -3.99 19.41
N ARG A 173 -21.98 -4.62 19.00
CA ARG A 173 -23.08 -5.06 19.88
C ARG A 173 -22.92 -6.50 20.33
N SER A 174 -22.77 -7.44 19.38
CA SER A 174 -22.59 -8.86 19.71
C SER A 174 -21.15 -9.19 20.09
N MET A 175 -20.19 -8.35 19.73
CA MET A 175 -18.74 -8.59 19.84
C MET A 175 -18.27 -9.82 19.06
N GLU A 176 -18.96 -10.13 17.96
CA GLU A 176 -18.64 -11.25 17.07
C GLU A 176 -18.09 -10.77 15.72
N TRP A 177 -17.13 -11.52 15.18
CA TRP A 177 -16.58 -11.30 13.85
C TRP A 177 -17.48 -11.94 12.78
N GLN A 178 -17.79 -11.17 11.75
CA GLN A 178 -18.64 -11.57 10.63
C GLN A 178 -17.86 -11.43 9.32
N TYR A 179 -18.16 -12.28 8.33
CA TYR A 179 -17.52 -12.24 7.02
C TYR A 179 -18.24 -11.26 6.08
N ASP A 180 -19.51 -11.02 6.32
CA ASP A 180 -20.36 -10.07 5.62
C ASP A 180 -20.86 -8.97 6.57
N TRP A 181 -21.28 -7.85 5.99
CA TRP A 181 -21.91 -6.76 6.72
C TRP A 181 -22.91 -6.04 5.82
N ASP A 182 -24.20 -6.19 6.10
CA ASP A 182 -25.29 -5.52 5.36
C ASP A 182 -26.22 -4.71 6.30
N LEU A 183 -25.79 -4.51 7.55
CA LEU A 183 -26.59 -3.90 8.60
C LEU A 183 -26.80 -2.39 8.35
N GLN A 184 -27.95 -2.03 7.80
CA GLN A 184 -28.28 -0.65 7.46
C GLN A 184 -28.15 0.31 8.65
N GLY A 185 -27.49 1.44 8.41
CA GLY A 185 -27.32 2.51 9.40
C GLY A 185 -26.33 2.19 10.53
N ARG A 186 -25.62 1.06 10.45
CA ARG A 186 -24.61 0.64 11.41
C ARG A 186 -23.26 0.47 10.72
N LEU A 187 -22.22 0.98 11.38
CA LEU A 187 -20.83 0.70 11.02
C LEU A 187 -20.30 -0.44 11.91
N PRO A 188 -19.41 -1.30 11.40
CA PRO A 188 -18.68 -2.22 12.26
C PRO A 188 -17.77 -1.45 13.21
N LEU A 189 -17.43 -2.05 14.34
CA LEU A 189 -16.52 -1.45 15.32
C LEU A 189 -15.06 -1.52 14.83
N GLN A 190 -14.71 -2.65 14.22
CA GLN A 190 -13.41 -2.92 13.64
C GLN A 190 -13.55 -3.64 12.31
N LEU A 191 -12.56 -3.44 11.45
CA LEU A 191 -12.31 -4.29 10.29
C LEU A 191 -10.96 -4.97 10.47
N GLU A 192 -10.92 -6.28 10.22
CA GLU A 192 -9.67 -7.01 10.09
C GLU A 192 -9.44 -7.33 8.62
N LEU A 193 -8.24 -7.01 8.14
CA LEU A 193 -7.73 -7.42 6.85
C LEU A 193 -6.67 -8.50 7.06
N VAL A 194 -6.81 -9.61 6.34
CA VAL A 194 -5.80 -10.67 6.22
C VAL A 194 -5.42 -10.80 4.76
N MET A 195 -4.15 -10.61 4.43
CA MET A 195 -3.67 -10.63 3.05
C MET A 195 -2.25 -11.19 2.93
N ALA A 196 -1.92 -11.75 1.77
CA ALA A 196 -0.56 -12.12 1.39
C ALA A 196 -0.28 -11.74 -0.07
N ILE A 197 0.93 -11.28 -0.37
CA ILE A 197 1.30 -10.78 -1.71
C ILE A 197 2.34 -11.71 -2.34
N GLY A 198 2.08 -12.12 -3.59
CA GLY A 198 2.92 -13.05 -4.33
C GLY A 198 2.94 -14.48 -3.75
N ALA A 199 3.73 -15.36 -4.38
CA ALA A 199 3.79 -16.79 -4.02
C ALA A 199 4.45 -17.09 -2.67
N LYS A 200 5.29 -16.18 -2.17
CA LYS A 200 6.12 -16.34 -0.97
C LYS A 200 5.88 -15.26 0.10
N GLY A 201 4.89 -14.39 -0.11
CA GLY A 201 4.64 -13.29 0.82
C GLY A 201 4.24 -13.81 2.19
N GLU A 202 4.72 -13.12 3.22
CA GLU A 202 4.24 -13.36 4.58
C GLU A 202 2.78 -12.91 4.71
N GLU A 203 2.03 -13.61 5.57
CA GLU A 203 0.68 -13.20 5.92
C GLU A 203 0.74 -11.89 6.70
N ILE A 204 0.06 -10.87 6.18
CA ILE A 204 -0.13 -9.59 6.84
C ILE A 204 -1.54 -9.57 7.43
N ARG A 205 -1.62 -9.31 8.73
CA ARG A 205 -2.88 -9.13 9.46
C ARG A 205 -2.92 -7.72 10.05
N GLN A 206 -3.92 -6.94 9.66
CA GLN A 206 -4.11 -5.58 10.15
C GLN A 206 -5.54 -5.37 10.64
N VAL A 207 -5.68 -4.78 11.83
CA VAL A 207 -6.97 -4.36 12.38
C VAL A 207 -7.11 -2.85 12.28
N PHE A 208 -8.26 -2.39 11.82
CA PHE A 208 -8.64 -1.00 11.67
C PHE A 208 -9.83 -0.69 12.58
N TRP A 209 -9.74 0.42 13.31
CA TRP A 209 -10.84 0.94 14.11
C TRP A 209 -11.74 1.83 13.27
N ILE A 210 -13.06 1.64 13.39
CA ILE A 210 -14.05 2.52 12.80
C ILE A 210 -14.75 3.29 13.92
N PRO A 211 -14.76 4.64 13.87
CA PRO A 211 -15.47 5.43 14.86
C PRO A 211 -16.97 5.10 14.85
N PRO A 212 -17.58 4.86 16.02
CA PRO A 212 -19.02 4.65 16.08
C PRO A 212 -19.75 5.93 15.66
N LYS A 213 -20.91 5.74 15.02
CA LYS A 213 -21.84 6.84 14.73
C LYS A 213 -22.19 7.54 16.05
N ARG A 214 -21.75 8.80 16.22
CA ARG A 214 -22.17 9.61 17.36
C ARG A 214 -23.68 9.82 17.25
N ALA A 215 -24.42 9.43 18.28
CA ALA A 215 -25.82 9.80 18.38
C ALA A 215 -25.89 11.34 18.42
N THR A 216 -26.55 11.95 17.45
CA THR A 216 -26.93 13.36 17.54
C THR A 216 -27.94 13.47 18.66
N THR A 217 -27.49 13.89 19.84
CA THR A 217 -28.36 14.38 20.90
C THR A 217 -28.98 15.67 20.38
N ASN A 218 -30.18 15.58 19.80
CA ASN A 218 -31.00 16.76 19.54
C ASN A 218 -31.42 17.29 20.92
N GLY A 219 -30.81 18.41 21.33
CA GLY A 219 -31.25 19.24 22.46
C GLY A 219 -32.21 20.30 22.00
#